data_AF-A0A173UFP2-F1
#
_entry.id   AF-A0A173UFP2-F1
#
_cell.length_a   1.000
_cell.length_b   1.000
_cell.length_c   1.000
_cell.angle_alpha   90.00
_cell.angle_beta   90.00
_cell.angle_gamma   90.00
#
_symmetry.space_group_name_H-M   'P 1'
#
loop_
_entity.id
_entity.type
_entity.pdbx_description
1 polymer ?
#
loop_
_entity_poly.entity_id
_entity_poly.type
_entity_poly.pdbx_seq_one_letter_code
_entity_poly.pdbx_strand_id
1 'polypeptide(L)' 'MDRYKIGSGTLSLIMERYHAGEIPIEELQMMPPKEVELLFYPQKNIKKKDIPLPDFQYYYDRIHAN' A
#
# COMPACT_ATOMS: atom_id res chain seq x y z
N MET A 1 7.65 -20.23 -11.34
CA MET A 1 7.76 -19.37 -10.14
C MET A 1 6.33 -18.95 -9.75
N ASP A 2 5.41 -19.93 -9.61
CA ASP A 2 3.96 -19.68 -9.81
C ASP A 2 3.07 -20.09 -8.64
N ARG A 3 3.66 -20.35 -7.47
CA ARG A 3 2.94 -20.98 -6.35
C ARG A 3 1.74 -20.15 -5.87
N TYR A 4 1.79 -18.82 -6.03
CA TYR A 4 0.73 -17.90 -5.62
C TYR A 4 0.32 -16.87 -6.68
N LYS A 5 0.87 -16.94 -7.91
CA LYS A 5 0.66 -15.94 -8.97
C LYS A 5 0.87 -14.47 -8.53
N ILE A 6 1.77 -14.24 -7.56
CA ILE A 6 2.15 -12.90 -7.09
C ILE A 6 3.56 -12.56 -7.59
N GLY A 7 3.75 -11.29 -7.95
CA GLY A 7 5.06 -10.77 -8.32
C GLY A 7 6.00 -10.65 -7.13
N SER A 8 7.31 -10.62 -7.39
CA SER A 8 8.35 -10.46 -6.35
C SER A 8 8.17 -9.19 -5.52
N GLY A 9 7.80 -8.07 -6.16
CA GLY A 9 7.53 -6.82 -5.45
C GLY A 9 6.36 -6.91 -4.46
N THR A 10 5.30 -7.63 -4.83
CA THR A 10 4.17 -7.88 -3.93
C THR A 10 4.58 -8.74 -2.74
N LEU A 11 5.39 -9.78 -2.98
CA LEU A 11 5.92 -10.63 -1.91
C LEU A 11 6.81 -9.83 -0.94
N SER A 12 7.75 -9.05 -1.45
CA SER A 12 8.64 -8.20 -0.63
C SER A 12 7.83 -7.22 0.23
N LEU A 13 6.80 -6.60 -0.34
CA LEU A 13 5.92 -5.69 0.39
C LEU A 13 5.14 -6.38 1.52
N ILE A 14 4.63 -7.58 1.28
CA ILE A 14 3.94 -8.37 2.31
C ILE A 14 4.90 -8.73 3.43
N MET A 15 6.12 -9.19 3.11
CA MET A 15 7.13 -9.55 4.12
C MET A 15 7.58 -8.33 4.94
N GLU A 16 7.81 -7.18 4.30
CA GLU A 16 8.17 -5.93 5.00
C GLU A 16 7.10 -5.56 6.04
N ARG A 17 5.82 -5.63 5.65
CA ARG A 17 4.70 -5.31 6.54
C ARG A 17 4.50 -6.33 7.64
N TYR A 18 4.74 -7.61 7.36
CA TYR A 18 4.71 -8.66 8.38
C TYR A 18 5.76 -8.39 9.47
N HIS A 19 6.99 -8.07 9.06
CA HIS A 19 8.05 -7.73 10.00
C HIS A 19 7.76 -6.44 10.78
N ALA A 20 7.15 -5.44 10.15
CA ALA A 20 6.75 -4.20 10.82
C ALA A 20 5.58 -4.39 11.79
N GLY A 21 4.76 -5.43 11.61
CA GLY A 21 3.62 -5.72 12.48
C GLY A 21 4.00 -6.35 13.82
N GLU A 22 5.20 -6.92 13.95
CA GLU A 22 5.70 -7.60 15.15
C GLU A 22 4.76 -8.69 15.72
N ILE A 23 3.83 -9.19 14.91
CA ILE A 23 2.84 -10.21 15.29
C ILE A 23 3.39 -11.60 14.91
N PRO A 24 3.37 -12.59 15.82
CA PRO A 24 3.77 -13.95 15.50
C PRO A 24 2.79 -14.60 14.50
N ILE A 25 3.31 -15.53 13.69
CA ILE A 25 2.51 -16.18 12.64
C ILE A 25 1.31 -16.95 13.21
N GLU A 26 1.45 -17.51 14.41
CA GLU A 26 0.39 -18.22 15.12
C GLU A 26 -0.78 -17.30 15.45
N GLU A 27 -0.50 -16.07 15.87
CA GLU A 27 -1.52 -15.07 16.15
C GLU A 27 -2.16 -14.58 14.85
N LEU A 28 -1.37 -14.33 13.82
CA LEU A 28 -1.85 -13.91 12.50
C LEU A 28 -2.80 -14.94 11.86
N GLN A 29 -2.57 -16.24 12.09
CA GLN A 29 -3.44 -17.32 11.61
C GLN A 29 -4.80 -17.38 12.33
N MET A 30 -4.85 -16.92 13.58
CA MET A 30 -6.08 -16.90 14.39
C MET A 30 -6.92 -15.64 14.13
N MET A 31 -6.36 -14.63 13.47
CA MET A 31 -7.06 -13.40 13.11
C MET A 31 -8.08 -13.63 11.98
N PRO A 32 -9.20 -12.89 11.99
CA PRO A 32 -10.15 -12.87 10.87
C PRO A 32 -9.46 -12.43 9.57
N PRO A 33 -9.79 -13.02 8.40
CA PRO A 33 -9.17 -12.67 7.12
C PRO A 33 -9.22 -11.17 6.78
N LYS A 34 -10.31 -10.49 7.15
CA LYS A 34 -10.47 -9.04 6.96
C LYS A 34 -9.50 -8.20 7.80
N GLU A 35 -9.22 -8.63 9.02
CA GLU A 35 -8.30 -7.92 9.90
C GLU A 35 -6.86 -8.11 9.43
N VAL A 36 -6.52 -9.34 9.01
CA VAL A 36 -5.25 -9.63 8.34
C VAL A 36 -5.09 -8.76 7.11
N GLU A 37 -6.09 -8.72 6.22
CA GLU A 37 -6.07 -7.88 5.02
C GLU A 37 -5.86 -6.40 5.37
N LEU A 38 -6.55 -5.87 6.39
CA LEU A 38 -6.42 -4.48 6.82
C LEU A 38 -5.04 -4.16 7.41
N LEU A 39 -4.44 -5.11 8.13
CA LEU A 39 -3.08 -4.99 8.67
C LEU A 39 -2.06 -4.83 7.52
N PHE A 40 -2.20 -5.63 6.47
CA PHE A 40 -1.31 -5.56 5.31
C PHE A 40 -1.69 -4.42 4.35
N TYR A 41 -2.96 -4.08 4.21
CA TYR A 41 -3.48 -3.10 3.24
C TYR A 41 -4.50 -2.18 3.91
N PRO A 42 -4.04 -1.18 4.69
CA PRO A 42 -4.94 -0.26 5.36
C PRO A 42 -5.76 0.53 4.31
N GLN A 43 -7.08 0.62 4.52
CA GLN A 43 -8.00 1.34 3.62
C GLN A 43 -7.74 2.84 3.52
N LYS A 44 -6.97 3.42 4.44
CA LYS A 44 -6.60 4.82 4.32
C LYS A 44 -5.76 5.00 3.05
N ASN A 45 -6.17 5.93 2.20
CA ASN A 45 -5.29 6.61 1.26
C ASN A 45 -4.25 7.41 2.08
N ILE A 46 -3.34 6.71 2.76
CA ILE A 46 -2.27 7.34 3.52
C ILE A 46 -1.35 7.96 2.48
N LYS A 47 -1.49 9.27 2.30
CA LYS A 47 -0.49 10.05 1.59
C LYS A 47 0.83 9.81 2.34
N LYS A 48 1.74 9.04 1.73
CA LYS A 48 3.03 8.65 2.34
C LYS A 48 3.89 9.87 2.72
N LYS A 49 3.54 11.04 2.22
CA LYS A 49 4.19 12.33 2.43
C LYS A 49 3.12 13.41 2.39
N ASP A 50 3.33 14.50 3.12
CA ASP A 50 2.53 15.72 3.04
C ASP A 50 2.88 16.47 1.74
N ILE A 51 2.68 15.78 0.60
CA ILE A 51 2.93 16.35 -0.72
C ILE A 51 1.72 17.24 -1.01
N PRO A 52 1.95 18.55 -1.23
CA PRO A 52 0.87 19.43 -1.64
C PRO A 52 0.26 18.87 -2.92
N LEU A 53 -1.04 19.06 -3.09
CA LEU A 53 -1.68 18.71 -4.34
C LEU A 53 -0.96 19.46 -5.48
N PRO A 54 -0.81 18.83 -6.67
CA PRO A 54 -0.27 19.52 -7.83
C PRO A 54 -1.04 20.83 -8.07
N ASP A 55 -0.34 21.86 -8.53
CA ASP A 55 -1.00 23.09 -8.98
C ASP A 55 -1.74 22.81 -10.29
N PHE A 56 -2.99 22.39 -10.16
CA PHE A 56 -3.85 22.05 -11.29
C PHE A 56 -4.07 23.24 -12.22
N GLN A 57 -4.07 24.47 -11.69
CA GLN A 57 -4.26 25.69 -12.48
C GLN A 57 -3.03 25.95 -13.36
N TYR A 58 -1.82 25.86 -12.79
CA TYR A 58 -0.58 25.99 -13.57
C TYR A 58 -0.52 25.01 -14.74
N TYR A 59 -0.87 23.73 -14.52
CA TYR A 59 -0.89 22.75 -15.59
C TYR A 59 -1.99 23.01 -16.62
N TYR A 60 -3.17 23.45 -16.19
CA TYR A 60 -4.27 23.82 -17.07
C TYR A 60 -3.88 25.00 -17.96
N ASP A 61 -3.31 26.05 -17.39
CA ASP A 61 -2.88 27.23 -18.14
C ASP A 61 -1.76 26.86 -19.12
N ARG A 62 -0.79 26.04 -18.71
CA ARG A 62 0.30 25.60 -19.59
C ARG A 62 -0.17 24.80 -20.81
N ILE A 63 -1.20 23.97 -20.68
CA ILE A 63 -1.73 23.18 -21.81
C ILE A 63 -2.70 23.98 -22.70
N HIS A 64 -3.27 25.09 -22.20
CA HIS A 64 -4.22 25.94 -22.94
C HIS A 64 -3.64 27.29 -23.38
N ALA A 65 -2.44 27.65 -22.94
CA ALA A 65 -1.68 28.79 -23.44
C ALA A 65 -1.10 28.44 -24.82
N ASN A 66 -1.86 28.78 -25.86
CA ASN A 66 -1.36 28.86 -27.25
C ASN A 66 -0.54 30.13 -27.44
#